data_AF-A0A5B8C7K0-F1
#
_entry.id   AF-A0A5B8C7K0-F1
#
_cell.length_a   1.000
_cell.length_b   1.000
_cell.length_c   1.000
_cell.angle_alpha   90.00
_cell.angle_beta   90.00
_cell.angle_gamma   90.00
#
_symmetry.space_group_name_H-M   'P 1'
#
loop_
_entity.id
_entity.type
_entity.pdbx_description
1 polymer ?
#
loop_
_entity_poly.entity_id
_entity_poly.type
_entity_poly.pdbx_seq_one_letter_code
_entity_poly.pdbx_strand_id
1 'polypeptide(L)'
;MLGLAVGIDYSLFILNRHRLQLAAGMATRDSIALANGTAGNAVTFAGATVIIALAALGITGIPFLGTMGLVAAGTVAVAVLASVTLTPALLSLMGERVLPARQRRRLTRTHDGAHGWAARVARRPWLAIAAVVVVAGVLASPTPQLRLGLPDGGQEPAGSTAYATFDLIRDNFGAGANGPIIAVATLADPQTDEAALTDLQLDIAEDLKAADDVRFVVPFGVSDDGSTLAFQVMPQEGPSHESTVELVDELVAGGADLGAQHAVTIGYTGQTVANIEISAQLAAALPVYLLVVVGLSLILLLLVFRSVWVPLLASAGFLLTVVAAFGGIVATYQLGIFAELTMIRPIGFGLSLGVLVDAFLVRMTLTPAVLTLLGERAWWLPRWLDRVLPNVDVEGAGLERTLRADAAPVAQVVR
;
A
#
# COMPACT_ATOMS: atom_id res chain seq x y z
N MET A 1 3.40 -3.51 13.51
CA MET A 1 2.03 -4.05 13.34
C MET A 1 1.93 -5.05 12.19
N LEU A 2 2.44 -4.72 11.01
CA LEU A 2 2.35 -5.58 9.81
C LEU A 2 2.87 -7.02 10.05
N GLY A 3 4.06 -7.18 10.62
CA GLY A 3 4.61 -8.50 10.96
C GLY A 3 3.80 -9.30 11.99
N LEU A 4 3.10 -8.62 12.91
CA LEU A 4 2.24 -9.27 13.90
C LEU A 4 0.95 -9.78 13.23
N ALA A 5 0.29 -8.96 12.41
CA ALA A 5 -0.91 -9.36 11.68
C ALA A 5 -0.62 -10.56 10.76
N VAL A 6 0.45 -10.45 9.97
CA VAL A 6 0.89 -11.51 9.05
C VAL A 6 1.28 -12.79 9.80
N GLY A 7 2.03 -12.67 10.91
CA GLY A 7 2.42 -13.82 11.73
C GLY A 7 1.24 -14.55 12.38
N ILE A 8 0.21 -13.80 12.80
CA ILE A 8 -1.03 -14.37 13.33
C ILE A 8 -1.77 -15.15 12.24
N ASP A 9 -2.01 -14.53 11.08
CA ASP A 9 -2.76 -15.16 9.98
C ASP A 9 -2.08 -16.44 9.49
N TYR A 10 -0.76 -16.41 9.33
CA TYR A 10 0.02 -17.55 8.88
C TYR A 10 0.03 -18.70 9.90
N SER A 11 0.20 -18.37 11.18
CA SER A 11 0.14 -19.37 12.25
C SER A 11 -1.26 -19.98 12.38
N LEU A 12 -2.30 -19.16 12.26
CA LEU A 12 -3.69 -19.62 12.28
C LEU A 12 -4.01 -20.52 11.09
N PHE A 13 -3.45 -20.25 9.91
CA PHE A 13 -3.67 -21.06 8.72
C PHE A 13 -3.09 -22.48 8.89
N ILE A 14 -1.84 -22.59 9.36
CA ILE A 14 -1.20 -23.88 9.65
C ILE A 14 -1.93 -24.61 10.79
N LEU A 15 -2.27 -23.90 11.87
CA LEU A 15 -3.01 -24.44 13.01
C LEU A 15 -4.38 -24.99 12.57
N ASN A 16 -5.13 -24.25 11.77
CA ASN A 16 -6.45 -24.67 11.31
C ASN A 16 -6.35 -25.91 10.42
N ARG A 17 -5.35 -25.98 9.54
CA ARG A 17 -5.06 -27.16 8.71
C ARG A 17 -4.77 -28.39 9.58
N HIS A 18 -3.90 -28.24 10.58
CA HIS A 18 -3.58 -29.31 11.54
C HIS A 18 -4.82 -29.76 12.32
N ARG A 19 -5.65 -28.83 12.82
CA ARG A 19 -6.90 -29.15 13.53
C ARG A 19 -7.87 -29.97 12.68
N LEU A 20 -8.03 -29.62 11.41
CA LEU A 20 -8.91 -30.35 10.49
C LEU A 20 -8.40 -31.77 10.22
N GLN A 21 -7.09 -31.95 10.06
CA GLN A 21 -6.46 -33.25 9.85
C GLN A 21 -6.55 -34.15 11.09
N LEU A 22 -6.29 -33.63 12.29
CA LEU A 22 -6.49 -34.37 13.53
C LEU A 22 -7.96 -34.77 13.71
N ALA A 23 -8.90 -33.88 13.37
CA ALA A 23 -10.33 -34.19 13.43
C ALA A 23 -10.74 -35.29 12.43
N ALA A 24 -10.00 -35.43 11.33
CA ALA A 24 -10.16 -36.51 10.36
C ALA A 24 -9.47 -37.83 10.79
N GLY A 25 -8.85 -37.88 11.97
CA GLY A 25 -8.21 -39.09 12.53
C GLY A 25 -6.75 -39.28 12.13
N MET A 26 -6.10 -38.29 11.54
CA MET A 26 -4.67 -38.35 11.17
C MET A 26 -3.79 -38.33 12.42
N ALA A 27 -2.71 -39.14 12.42
CA ALA A 27 -1.73 -39.12 13.50
C ALA A 27 -1.05 -37.74 13.62
N THR A 28 -0.72 -37.32 14.85
CA THR A 28 -0.23 -35.97 15.11
C THR A 28 1.02 -35.60 14.32
N ARG A 29 1.99 -36.50 14.20
CA ARG A 29 3.24 -36.24 13.46
C ARG A 29 2.97 -36.06 11.97
N ASP A 30 2.18 -36.96 11.38
CA ASP A 30 1.83 -36.91 9.95
C ASP A 30 0.99 -35.67 9.64
N SER A 31 0.10 -35.29 10.56
CA SER A 31 -0.67 -34.06 10.44
C SER A 31 0.20 -32.81 10.51
N ILE A 32 1.16 -32.73 11.43
CA ILE A 32 2.07 -31.57 11.47
C ILE A 32 2.90 -31.50 10.18
N ALA A 33 3.43 -32.63 9.72
CA ALA A 33 4.21 -32.71 8.48
C ALA A 33 3.38 -32.28 7.26
N LEU A 34 2.15 -32.80 7.12
CA LEU A 34 1.27 -32.46 6.00
C LEU A 34 0.73 -31.03 6.09
N ALA A 35 0.40 -30.54 7.29
CA ALA A 35 0.00 -29.15 7.50
C ALA A 35 1.14 -28.19 7.10
N ASN A 36 2.37 -28.47 7.52
CA ASN A 36 3.52 -27.64 7.16
C ASN A 36 3.87 -27.76 5.67
N GLY A 37 3.83 -28.96 5.10
CA GLY A 37 4.11 -29.20 3.67
C GLY A 37 3.06 -28.62 2.71
N THR A 38 1.85 -28.30 3.20
CA THR A 38 0.77 -27.70 2.37
C THR A 38 0.53 -26.24 2.74
N ALA A 39 0.00 -26.00 3.94
CA ALA A 39 -0.29 -24.65 4.42
C ALA A 39 1.00 -23.85 4.65
N GLY A 40 2.09 -24.48 5.11
CA GLY A 40 3.38 -23.82 5.25
C GLY A 40 3.98 -23.39 3.92
N ASN A 41 3.89 -24.22 2.87
CA ASN A 41 4.29 -23.81 1.51
C ASN A 41 3.44 -22.63 1.01
N ALA A 42 2.12 -22.65 1.19
CA ALA A 42 1.28 -21.51 0.83
C ALA A 42 1.68 -20.22 1.60
N VAL A 43 2.02 -20.35 2.89
CA VAL A 43 2.50 -19.25 3.74
C VAL A 43 3.84 -18.70 3.25
N THR A 44 4.79 -19.54 2.84
CA THR A 44 6.09 -19.05 2.32
C THR A 44 5.92 -18.28 1.02
N PHE A 45 5.05 -18.74 0.10
CA PHE A 45 4.77 -18.01 -1.14
C PHE A 45 4.04 -16.69 -0.91
N ALA A 46 3.01 -16.69 -0.06
CA ALA A 46 2.32 -15.45 0.32
C ALA A 46 3.29 -14.47 0.99
N GLY A 47 4.13 -14.97 1.90
CA GLY A 47 5.19 -14.21 2.56
C GLY A 47 6.20 -13.63 1.56
N ALA A 48 6.70 -14.43 0.63
CA ALA A 48 7.63 -13.99 -0.41
C ALA A 48 7.02 -12.87 -1.28
N THR A 49 5.74 -12.97 -1.62
CA THR A 49 5.02 -11.91 -2.36
C THR A 49 5.06 -10.58 -1.60
N VAL A 50 4.75 -10.62 -0.30
CA VAL A 50 4.76 -9.43 0.56
C VAL A 50 6.18 -8.88 0.74
N ILE A 51 7.17 -9.74 0.93
CA ILE A 51 8.59 -9.37 1.07
C ILE A 51 9.07 -8.66 -0.20
N ILE A 52 8.76 -9.20 -1.38
CA ILE A 52 9.11 -8.57 -2.67
C ILE A 52 8.42 -7.21 -2.80
N ALA A 53 7.13 -7.12 -2.47
CA ALA A 53 6.38 -5.86 -2.55
C ALA A 53 6.94 -4.76 -1.64
N LEU A 54 7.39 -5.14 -0.44
CA LEU A 54 7.99 -4.23 0.53
C LEU A 54 9.43 -3.87 0.16
N ALA A 55 10.22 -4.82 -0.35
CA ALA A 55 11.57 -4.55 -0.85
C ALA A 55 11.57 -3.65 -2.09
N ALA A 56 10.55 -3.75 -2.94
CA ALA A 56 10.38 -2.91 -4.12
C ALA A 56 10.25 -1.41 -3.79
N LEU A 57 9.89 -1.04 -2.56
CA LEU A 57 9.92 0.36 -2.11
C LEU A 57 11.33 0.97 -2.22
N GLY A 58 12.39 0.16 -2.16
CA GLY A 58 13.76 0.62 -2.36
C GLY A 58 14.04 1.14 -3.78
N ILE A 59 13.20 0.80 -4.76
CA ILE A 59 13.35 1.23 -6.17
C ILE A 59 12.78 2.63 -6.39
N THR A 60 11.96 3.14 -5.47
CA THR A 60 11.26 4.43 -5.62
C THR A 60 12.17 5.65 -5.55
N GLY A 61 13.43 5.49 -5.13
CA GLY A 61 14.39 6.60 -4.97
C GLY A 61 14.20 7.43 -3.70
N ILE A 62 13.20 7.11 -2.87
CA ILE A 62 12.87 7.84 -1.64
C ILE A 62 13.47 7.12 -0.43
N PRO A 63 14.52 7.67 0.23
CA PRO A 63 15.31 6.93 1.22
C PRO A 63 14.50 6.41 2.41
N PHE A 64 13.55 7.20 2.92
CA PHE A 64 12.74 6.80 4.06
C PHE A 64 11.78 5.64 3.69
N LEU A 65 11.20 5.63 2.49
CA LEU A 65 10.36 4.53 2.02
C LEU A 65 11.14 3.25 1.80
N GLY A 66 12.34 3.34 1.20
CA GLY A 66 13.21 2.19 0.98
C GLY A 66 13.64 1.53 2.29
N THR A 67 14.07 2.33 3.27
CA THR A 67 14.47 1.82 4.58
C THR A 67 13.30 1.21 5.35
N MET A 68 12.14 1.87 5.39
CA MET A 68 10.93 1.31 6.01
C MET A 68 10.48 0.02 5.33
N GLY A 69 10.52 -0.03 4.00
CA GLY A 69 10.17 -1.21 3.20
C GLY A 69 11.08 -2.41 3.51
N LEU A 70 12.40 -2.21 3.55
CA LEU A 70 13.35 -3.27 3.87
C LEU A 70 13.20 -3.80 5.31
N VAL A 71 13.00 -2.91 6.28
CA VAL A 71 12.76 -3.31 7.68
C VAL A 71 11.45 -4.09 7.80
N ALA A 72 10.40 -3.64 7.12
CA ALA A 72 9.12 -4.35 7.09
C ALA A 72 9.25 -5.72 6.41
N ALA A 73 9.97 -5.81 5.29
CA ALA A 73 10.26 -7.06 4.59
C ALA A 73 11.02 -8.05 5.48
N GLY A 74 12.05 -7.59 6.19
CA GLY A 74 12.79 -8.40 7.17
C GLY A 74 11.88 -8.89 8.30
N THR A 75 10.98 -8.05 8.80
CA THR A 75 10.01 -8.44 9.83
C THR A 75 9.06 -9.53 9.32
N VAL A 76 8.56 -9.41 8.09
CA VAL A 76 7.70 -10.44 7.46
C VAL A 76 8.48 -11.73 7.24
N ALA A 77 9.74 -11.66 6.80
CA ALA A 77 10.60 -12.83 6.65
C ALA A 77 10.76 -13.59 7.97
N VAL A 78 11.01 -12.88 9.08
CA VAL A 78 11.06 -13.49 10.41
C VAL A 78 9.71 -14.11 10.80
N ALA A 79 8.59 -13.43 10.51
CA ALA A 79 7.26 -13.97 10.80
C ALA A 79 6.94 -15.25 10.00
N VAL A 80 7.34 -15.32 8.72
CA VAL A 80 7.20 -16.50 7.87
C VAL A 80 8.06 -17.65 8.40
N LEU A 81 9.34 -17.38 8.71
CA LEU A 81 10.25 -18.37 9.27
C LEU A 81 9.70 -18.91 10.60
N ALA A 82 9.25 -18.03 11.49
CA ALA A 82 8.63 -18.43 12.75
C ALA A 82 7.36 -19.27 12.49
N SER A 83 6.50 -18.88 11.54
CA SER A 83 5.29 -19.63 11.24
C SER A 83 5.56 -21.05 10.71
N VAL A 84 6.61 -21.25 9.92
CA VAL A 84 6.94 -22.55 9.31
C VAL A 84 7.87 -23.41 10.18
N THR A 85 8.49 -22.83 11.22
CA THR A 85 9.41 -23.55 12.13
C THR A 85 8.88 -23.63 13.55
N LEU A 86 8.61 -22.49 14.18
CA LEU A 86 8.17 -22.39 15.57
C LEU A 86 6.74 -22.92 15.73
N THR A 87 5.81 -22.59 14.83
CA THR A 87 4.42 -23.06 14.96
C THR A 87 4.33 -24.60 14.91
N PRO A 88 4.92 -25.32 13.93
CA PRO A 88 4.98 -26.78 13.97
C PRO A 88 5.65 -27.35 15.22
N ALA A 89 6.72 -26.73 15.71
CA ALA A 89 7.41 -27.15 16.93
C ALA A 89 6.48 -27.03 18.16
N LEU A 90 5.77 -25.91 18.31
CA LEU A 90 4.78 -25.72 19.37
C LEU A 90 3.63 -26.71 19.25
N LEU A 91 3.14 -26.99 18.05
CA LEU A 91 2.10 -28.01 17.82
C LEU A 91 2.56 -29.41 18.27
N SER A 92 3.83 -29.75 18.03
CA SER A 92 4.39 -31.02 18.46
C SER A 92 4.41 -31.19 19.98
N LEU A 93 4.61 -30.10 20.72
CA LEU A 93 4.56 -30.06 22.18
C LEU A 93 3.12 -30.12 22.72
N MET A 94 2.17 -29.52 22.01
CA MET A 94 0.76 -29.49 22.42
C MET A 94 0.03 -30.82 22.15
N GLY A 95 0.45 -31.57 21.13
CA GLY A 95 -0.14 -32.86 20.78
C GLY A 95 -1.64 -32.77 20.49
N GLU A 96 -2.43 -33.73 20.99
CA GLU A 96 -3.89 -33.73 20.79
C GLU A 96 -4.64 -32.64 21.55
N ARG A 97 -3.99 -31.91 22.48
CA ARG A 97 -4.65 -30.90 23.33
C ARG A 97 -5.12 -29.67 22.55
N VAL A 98 -4.71 -29.55 21.29
CA VAL A 98 -5.17 -28.52 20.35
C VAL A 98 -6.67 -28.68 20.02
N LEU A 99 -7.25 -29.87 20.21
CA LEU A 99 -8.68 -30.13 20.02
C LEU A 99 -9.43 -30.12 21.37
N PRO A 100 -10.50 -29.29 21.53
CA PRO A 100 -11.40 -29.42 22.67
C PRO A 100 -12.06 -30.80 22.69
N ALA A 101 -12.16 -31.43 23.86
CA ALA A 101 -12.71 -32.80 24.01
C ALA A 101 -14.10 -33.01 23.38
N ARG A 102 -14.90 -31.94 23.27
CA ARG A 102 -16.24 -31.96 22.65
C ARG A 102 -16.22 -32.08 21.12
N GLN A 103 -15.10 -31.73 20.47
CA GLN A 103 -14.95 -31.73 19.01
C GLN A 103 -14.36 -33.05 18.48
N ARG A 104 -13.72 -33.87 19.35
CA ARG A 104 -13.24 -35.23 19.03
C ARG A 104 -14.34 -36.22 18.60
N ARG A 105 -15.61 -35.95 18.92
CA ARG A 105 -16.77 -36.81 18.58
C ARG A 105 -17.59 -36.33 17.38
N ARG A 106 -17.29 -35.16 16.82
CA ARG A 106 -18.17 -34.52 15.83
C ARG A 106 -17.34 -33.92 14.72
N LEU A 107 -16.98 -34.75 13.73
CA LEU A 107 -16.67 -34.36 12.34
C LEU A 107 -16.64 -35.61 11.43
N THR A 108 -17.72 -36.38 11.42
CA THR A 108 -18.16 -37.21 10.28
C THR A 108 -19.20 -36.47 9.46
N ARG A 109 -18.95 -35.18 9.21
CA ARG A 109 -19.62 -34.46 8.14
C ARG A 109 -18.52 -33.92 7.25
N THR A 110 -18.26 -34.65 6.16
CA THR A 110 -17.78 -34.01 4.94
C THR A 110 -18.68 -32.79 4.73
N HIS A 111 -18.09 -31.61 4.58
CA HIS A 111 -18.81 -30.48 4.03
C HIS A 111 -19.04 -30.77 2.54
N ASP A 112 -19.83 -31.80 2.24
CA ASP A 112 -20.36 -32.08 0.93
C ASP A 112 -21.55 -31.16 0.72
N GLY A 113 -21.40 -30.22 -0.21
CA GLY A 113 -22.46 -29.36 -0.69
C GLY A 113 -22.15 -27.89 -0.55
N ALA A 114 -22.16 -27.21 -1.70
CA ALA A 114 -22.21 -25.77 -1.85
C ALA A 114 -23.46 -25.20 -1.12
N HIS A 115 -23.37 -25.04 0.19
CA HIS A 115 -24.33 -24.33 1.02
C HIS A 115 -23.58 -23.18 1.69
N GLY A 116 -23.98 -21.95 1.38
CA GLY A 116 -23.32 -20.74 1.85
C GLY A 116 -23.36 -19.62 0.82
N TRP A 117 -22.82 -18.46 1.19
CA TRP A 117 -22.75 -17.28 0.32
C TRP A 117 -22.13 -17.60 -1.05
N ALA A 118 -21.00 -18.33 -1.08
CA ALA A 118 -20.33 -18.72 -2.31
C ALA A 118 -21.23 -19.53 -3.27
N ALA A 119 -22.09 -20.40 -2.74
CA ALA A 119 -23.04 -21.14 -3.55
C ALA A 119 -24.15 -20.25 -4.14
N ARG A 120 -24.58 -19.22 -3.39
CA ARG A 120 -25.56 -18.23 -3.88
C ARG A 120 -24.97 -17.38 -4.99
N VAL A 121 -23.72 -16.94 -4.83
CA VAL A 121 -22.95 -16.20 -5.85
C VAL A 121 -22.79 -17.07 -7.11
N ALA A 122 -22.40 -18.34 -6.95
CA ALA A 122 -22.20 -19.28 -8.05
C ALA A 122 -23.48 -19.57 -8.87
N ARG A 123 -24.68 -19.38 -8.30
CA ARG A 123 -25.95 -19.57 -9.05
C ARG A 123 -26.20 -18.50 -10.10
N ARG A 124 -25.73 -17.27 -9.88
CA ARG A 124 -25.90 -16.14 -10.81
C ARG A 124 -24.63 -15.29 -10.82
N PRO A 125 -23.52 -15.82 -11.37
CA PRO A 125 -22.21 -15.19 -11.24
C PRO A 125 -22.14 -13.83 -11.94
N TRP A 126 -22.83 -13.65 -13.07
CA TRP A 126 -22.85 -12.37 -13.78
C TRP A 126 -23.50 -11.24 -12.96
N LEU A 127 -24.57 -11.52 -12.19
CA LEU A 127 -25.18 -10.53 -11.29
C LEU A 127 -24.24 -10.17 -10.13
N ALA A 128 -23.54 -11.16 -9.60
CA ALA A 128 -22.57 -10.93 -8.53
C ALA A 128 -21.41 -10.06 -9.02
N ILE A 129 -20.87 -10.33 -10.21
CA ILE A 129 -19.83 -9.50 -10.84
C ILE A 129 -20.35 -8.09 -11.08
N ALA A 130 -21.53 -7.94 -11.70
CA ALA A 130 -22.12 -6.63 -11.94
C ALA A 130 -22.32 -5.84 -10.64
N ALA A 131 -22.82 -6.49 -9.59
CA ALA A 131 -22.98 -5.85 -8.28
C ALA A 131 -21.64 -5.41 -7.69
N VAL A 132 -20.59 -6.25 -7.73
CA VAL A 132 -19.25 -5.87 -7.27
C VAL A 132 -18.69 -4.71 -8.08
N VAL A 133 -18.79 -4.75 -9.41
CA VAL A 133 -18.30 -3.68 -10.29
C VAL A 133 -19.01 -2.37 -10.02
N VAL A 134 -20.33 -2.39 -9.80
CA VAL A 134 -21.10 -1.18 -9.47
C VAL A 134 -20.69 -0.65 -8.09
N VAL A 135 -20.67 -1.49 -7.06
CA VAL A 135 -20.34 -1.04 -5.69
C VAL A 135 -18.90 -0.53 -5.62
N ALA A 136 -17.95 -1.29 -6.15
CA ALA A 136 -16.54 -0.87 -6.18
C ALA A 136 -16.32 0.34 -7.08
N GLY A 137 -17.05 0.45 -8.21
CA GLY A 137 -17.01 1.61 -9.10
C GLY A 137 -17.52 2.89 -8.45
N VAL A 138 -18.59 2.81 -7.64
CA VAL A 138 -19.08 3.95 -6.83
C VAL A 138 -18.06 4.32 -5.76
N LEU A 139 -17.48 3.35 -5.05
CA LEU A 139 -16.44 3.63 -4.06
C LEU A 139 -15.17 4.22 -4.69
N ALA A 140 -14.83 3.80 -5.91
CA ALA A 140 -13.68 4.26 -6.68
C ALA A 140 -13.92 5.58 -7.42
N SER A 141 -15.15 6.06 -7.55
CA SER A 141 -15.45 7.24 -8.35
C SER A 141 -14.73 8.53 -7.90
N PRO A 142 -14.44 8.74 -6.59
CA PRO A 142 -13.69 9.92 -6.15
C PRO A 142 -12.17 9.79 -6.39
N THR A 143 -11.64 8.59 -6.66
CA THR A 143 -10.19 8.36 -6.76
C THR A 143 -9.45 9.27 -7.77
N PRO A 144 -10.02 9.63 -8.94
CA PRO A 144 -9.38 10.58 -9.87
C PRO A 144 -9.13 11.98 -9.29
N GLN A 145 -9.84 12.35 -8.22
CA GLN A 145 -9.69 13.63 -7.52
C GLN A 145 -8.62 13.57 -6.43
N LEU A 146 -7.91 12.43 -6.29
CA LEU A 146 -6.91 12.23 -5.25
C LEU A 146 -5.80 13.27 -5.37
N ARG A 147 -5.78 14.20 -4.42
CA ARG A 147 -4.66 15.12 -4.20
C ARG A 147 -3.64 14.45 -3.30
N LEU A 148 -2.41 14.33 -3.81
CA LEU A 148 -1.26 13.92 -3.01
C LEU A 148 -0.68 15.17 -2.37
N GLY A 149 -0.63 15.18 -1.04
CA GLY A 149 0.00 16.22 -0.27
C GLY A 149 0.46 15.65 1.06
N LEU A 150 1.55 16.17 1.59
CA LEU A 150 1.96 15.83 2.95
C LEU A 150 1.02 16.52 3.94
N PRO A 151 0.64 15.84 5.04
CA PRO A 151 -0.27 16.41 6.04
C PRO A 151 0.27 17.73 6.61
N ASP A 152 -0.61 18.72 6.77
CA ASP A 152 -0.35 19.96 7.48
C ASP A 152 -1.14 20.02 8.80
N GLY A 153 -1.00 21.11 9.54
CA GLY A 153 -1.69 21.29 10.82
C GLY A 153 -3.22 21.31 10.71
N GLY A 154 -3.79 21.59 9.53
CA GLY A 154 -5.23 21.55 9.28
C GLY A 154 -5.80 20.12 9.29
N GLN A 155 -4.94 19.11 9.10
CA GLN A 155 -5.31 17.69 9.11
C GLN A 155 -5.10 17.01 10.48
N GLU A 156 -4.65 17.75 11.49
CA GLU A 156 -4.52 17.24 12.86
C GLU A 156 -5.89 17.17 13.58
N PRO A 157 -6.05 16.29 14.59
CA PRO A 157 -7.32 16.17 15.30
C PRO A 157 -7.80 17.48 15.91
N ALA A 158 -9.11 17.74 15.79
CA ALA A 158 -9.77 18.88 16.42
C ALA A 158 -9.50 18.88 17.93
N GLY A 159 -9.02 20.01 18.45
CA GLY A 159 -8.63 20.18 19.86
C GLY A 159 -7.18 19.81 20.18
N SER A 160 -6.39 19.33 19.21
CA SER A 160 -4.94 19.21 19.37
C SER A 160 -4.25 20.58 19.38
N THR A 161 -3.10 20.68 20.05
CA THR A 161 -2.29 21.91 20.04
C THR A 161 -1.80 22.26 18.63
N ALA A 162 -1.53 21.25 17.80
CA ALA A 162 -1.10 21.43 16.41
C ALA A 162 -2.21 22.05 15.55
N TYR A 163 -3.44 21.51 15.63
CA TYR A 163 -4.60 22.08 14.95
C TYR A 163 -4.87 23.52 15.44
N ALA A 164 -4.88 23.75 16.75
CA ALA A 164 -5.10 25.08 17.31
C ALA A 164 -4.03 26.10 16.85
N THR A 165 -2.76 25.69 16.76
CA THR A 165 -1.69 26.56 16.25
C THR A 165 -1.91 26.93 14.79
N PHE A 166 -2.26 25.94 13.96
CA PHE A 166 -2.52 26.15 12.54
C PHE A 166 -3.71 27.09 12.30
N ASP A 167 -4.78 26.89 13.07
CA ASP A 167 -6.01 27.70 13.04
C ASP A 167 -5.72 29.14 13.45
N LEU A 168 -4.98 29.33 14.55
CA LEU A 168 -4.59 30.66 15.02
C LEU A 168 -3.70 31.40 14.03
N ILE A 169 -2.74 30.70 13.39
CA ILE A 169 -1.90 31.31 12.35
C ILE A 169 -2.76 31.71 11.15
N ARG A 170 -3.64 30.82 10.68
CA ARG A 170 -4.53 31.08 9.55
C ARG A 170 -5.42 32.29 9.80
N ASP A 171 -6.06 32.35 10.96
CA ASP A 171 -7.08 33.36 11.25
C ASP A 171 -6.47 34.73 11.55
N ASN A 172 -5.27 34.79 12.14
CA ASN A 172 -4.62 36.06 12.50
C ASN A 172 -3.63 36.58 11.45
N PHE A 173 -3.01 35.69 10.67
CA PHE A 173 -1.94 36.04 9.71
C PHE A 173 -2.26 35.64 8.26
N GLY A 174 -3.34 34.89 8.03
CA GLY A 174 -3.76 34.36 6.73
C GLY A 174 -3.31 32.92 6.49
N ALA A 175 -3.97 32.22 5.56
CA ALA A 175 -3.73 30.80 5.33
C ALA A 175 -2.29 30.48 4.88
N GLY A 176 -1.72 31.29 3.98
CA GLY A 176 -0.33 31.13 3.52
C GLY A 176 0.73 31.27 4.60
N ALA A 177 0.43 31.90 5.74
CA ALA A 177 1.36 32.03 6.86
C ALA A 177 1.72 30.68 7.51
N ASN A 178 0.90 29.65 7.31
CA ASN A 178 1.21 28.29 7.74
C ASN A 178 2.29 27.59 6.89
N GLY A 179 2.67 28.17 5.75
CA GLY A 179 3.65 27.58 4.86
C GLY A 179 4.21 28.57 3.85
N PRO A 180 4.97 29.58 4.30
CA PRO A 180 5.62 30.51 3.39
C PRO A 180 6.66 29.80 2.52
N ILE A 181 6.81 30.27 1.29
CA ILE A 181 7.85 29.84 0.36
C ILE A 181 9.08 30.72 0.60
N ILE A 182 10.26 30.11 0.61
CA ILE A 182 11.53 30.84 0.73
C ILE A 182 12.16 30.86 -0.66
N ALA A 183 12.35 32.04 -1.24
CA ALA A 183 13.13 32.21 -2.46
C ALA A 183 14.52 32.73 -2.10
N VAL A 184 15.54 32.17 -2.73
CA VAL A 184 16.94 32.53 -2.54
C VAL A 184 17.53 32.85 -3.90
N ALA A 185 17.99 34.09 -4.09
CA ALA A 185 18.68 34.50 -5.29
C ALA A 185 20.18 34.59 -5.02
N THR A 186 20.98 33.89 -5.83
CA THR A 186 22.44 33.88 -5.73
C THR A 186 23.04 34.57 -6.95
N LEU A 187 23.86 35.58 -6.72
CA LEU A 187 24.60 36.32 -7.73
C LEU A 187 25.89 35.56 -8.06
N ALA A 188 26.23 35.50 -9.36
CA ALA A 188 27.51 34.93 -9.78
C ALA A 188 28.70 35.82 -9.35
N ASP A 189 28.51 37.14 -9.45
CA ASP A 189 29.46 38.15 -8.99
C ASP A 189 28.85 38.89 -7.79
N PRO A 190 29.44 38.75 -6.58
CA PRO A 190 28.91 39.39 -5.39
C PRO A 190 28.91 40.91 -5.51
N GLN A 191 27.84 41.55 -5.03
CA GLN A 191 27.70 43.01 -5.04
C GLN A 191 28.05 43.57 -3.66
N THR A 192 28.91 44.59 -3.62
CA THR A 192 29.35 45.21 -2.36
C THR A 192 28.72 46.59 -2.12
N ASP A 193 28.02 47.13 -3.12
CA ASP A 193 27.28 48.37 -2.98
C ASP A 193 25.90 48.09 -2.37
N GLU A 194 25.68 48.56 -1.14
CA GLU A 194 24.44 48.38 -0.39
C GLU A 194 23.22 48.96 -1.12
N ALA A 195 23.38 50.08 -1.84
CA ALA A 195 22.28 50.69 -2.58
C ALA A 195 21.87 49.81 -3.76
N ALA A 196 22.85 49.35 -4.55
CA ALA A 196 22.61 48.47 -5.68
C ALA A 196 22.02 47.11 -5.25
N LEU A 197 22.47 46.57 -4.12
CA LEU A 197 21.89 45.36 -3.52
C LEU A 197 20.43 45.57 -3.12
N THR A 198 20.12 46.72 -2.52
CA THR A 198 18.75 47.05 -2.09
C THR A 198 17.83 47.20 -3.29
N ASP A 199 18.28 47.90 -4.34
CA ASP A 199 17.50 48.07 -5.58
C ASP A 199 17.25 46.71 -6.25
N LEU A 200 18.28 45.89 -6.42
CA LEU A 200 18.14 44.54 -6.97
C LEU A 200 17.20 43.66 -6.14
N GLN A 201 17.29 43.75 -4.81
CA GLN A 201 16.41 43.02 -3.91
C GLN A 201 14.95 43.45 -4.07
N LEU A 202 14.68 44.74 -4.25
CA LEU A 202 13.32 45.24 -4.48
C LEU A 202 12.78 44.81 -5.85
N ASP A 203 13.57 44.92 -6.91
CA ASP A 203 13.18 44.51 -8.26
C ASP A 203 12.78 43.03 -8.30
N ILE A 204 13.61 42.15 -7.71
CA ILE A 204 13.29 40.71 -7.60
C ILE A 204 12.02 40.48 -6.77
N ALA A 205 11.83 41.23 -5.68
CA ALA A 205 10.65 41.10 -4.83
C ALA A 205 9.36 41.53 -5.55
N GLU A 206 9.41 42.56 -6.40
CA GLU A 206 8.28 43.01 -7.23
C GLU A 206 7.90 41.96 -8.28
N ASP A 207 8.89 41.36 -8.95
CA ASP A 207 8.64 40.28 -9.91
C ASP A 207 8.06 39.03 -9.26
N LEU A 208 8.60 38.62 -8.10
CA LEU A 208 8.04 37.52 -7.30
C LEU A 208 6.61 37.82 -6.84
N LYS A 209 6.29 39.09 -6.54
CA LYS A 209 4.95 39.53 -6.14
C LYS A 209 3.96 39.52 -7.30
N ALA A 210 4.44 39.60 -8.55
CA ALA A 210 3.62 39.62 -9.75
C ALA A 210 3.04 38.24 -10.10
N ALA A 211 3.59 37.15 -9.57
CA ALA A 211 3.04 35.81 -9.71
C ALA A 211 1.62 35.70 -9.12
N ASP A 212 0.79 34.86 -9.72
CA ASP A 212 -0.57 34.62 -9.27
C ASP A 212 -0.57 33.95 -7.89
N ASP A 213 -1.60 34.19 -7.07
CA ASP A 213 -1.72 33.65 -5.70
C ASP A 213 -0.63 34.08 -4.69
N VAL A 214 0.26 35.02 -5.02
CA VAL A 214 1.16 35.64 -4.04
C VAL A 214 0.45 36.79 -3.32
N ARG A 215 0.37 36.74 -1.99
CA ARG A 215 -0.20 37.82 -1.16
C ARG A 215 0.78 38.97 -0.95
N PHE A 216 2.01 38.66 -0.55
CA PHE A 216 3.10 39.62 -0.39
C PHE A 216 4.45 38.91 -0.39
N VAL A 217 5.52 39.66 -0.63
CA VAL A 217 6.91 39.18 -0.57
C VAL A 217 7.66 40.03 0.44
N VAL A 218 8.41 39.40 1.35
CA VAL A 218 9.23 40.09 2.36
C VAL A 218 10.70 39.75 2.12
N PRO A 219 11.53 40.71 1.72
CA PRO A 219 12.97 40.55 1.78
C PRO A 219 13.40 40.47 3.25
N PHE A 220 14.14 39.43 3.63
CA PHE A 220 14.48 39.19 5.05
C PHE A 220 15.96 39.02 5.32
N GLY A 221 16.81 38.94 4.29
CA GLY A 221 18.24 38.82 4.49
C GLY A 221 19.07 39.00 3.21
N VAL A 222 20.30 39.43 3.43
CA VAL A 222 21.40 39.48 2.47
C VAL A 222 22.60 38.83 3.14
N SER A 223 23.40 38.06 2.40
CA SER A 223 24.64 37.49 2.94
C SER A 223 25.71 38.55 3.16
N ASP A 224 26.64 38.29 4.10
CA ASP A 224 27.73 39.23 4.44
C ASP A 224 28.62 39.58 3.24
N ASP A 225 28.73 38.68 2.27
CA ASP A 225 29.51 38.86 1.04
C ASP A 225 28.70 39.49 -0.10
N GLY A 226 27.41 39.76 0.09
CA GLY A 226 26.52 40.34 -0.93
C GLY A 226 26.25 39.42 -2.12
N SER A 227 26.49 38.12 -1.98
CA SER A 227 26.26 37.13 -3.04
C SER A 227 24.86 36.52 -3.01
N THR A 228 24.15 36.60 -1.89
CA THR A 228 22.88 35.90 -1.69
C THR A 228 21.82 36.83 -1.11
N LEU A 229 20.65 36.84 -1.74
CA LEU A 229 19.44 37.56 -1.31
C LEU A 229 18.37 36.54 -0.93
N ALA A 230 17.64 36.80 0.16
CA ALA A 230 16.60 35.90 0.63
C ALA A 230 15.24 36.61 0.80
N PHE A 231 14.20 35.93 0.32
CA PHE A 231 12.83 36.42 0.26
C PHE A 231 11.87 35.41 0.86
N GLN A 232 10.88 35.92 1.57
CA GLN A 232 9.74 35.15 2.03
C GLN A 232 8.54 35.48 1.15
N VAL A 233 8.15 34.55 0.29
CA VAL A 233 6.99 34.65 -0.58
C VAL A 233 5.80 34.05 0.15
N MET A 234 4.76 34.87 0.38
CA MET A 234 3.58 34.48 1.13
C MET A 234 2.43 34.15 0.16
N PRO A 235 1.97 32.90 0.06
CA PRO A 235 0.78 32.54 -0.72
C PRO A 235 -0.51 33.15 -0.13
N GLN A 236 -1.59 33.23 -0.89
CA GLN A 236 -2.90 33.59 -0.30
C GLN A 236 -3.46 32.43 0.52
N GLU A 237 -3.36 31.21 -0.01
CA GLU A 237 -3.91 29.99 0.55
C GLU A 237 -2.90 29.13 1.32
N GLY A 238 -3.39 28.08 1.99
CA GLY A 238 -2.57 27.19 2.80
C GLY A 238 -1.60 26.32 1.97
N PRO A 239 -0.59 25.70 2.62
CA PRO A 239 0.45 24.91 1.95
C PRO A 239 -0.04 23.65 1.23
N SER A 240 -1.24 23.16 1.55
CA SER A 240 -1.86 21.99 0.93
C SER A 240 -2.96 22.37 -0.08
N HIS A 241 -3.21 23.67 -0.29
CA HIS A 241 -4.20 24.15 -1.24
C HIS A 241 -3.69 24.04 -2.68
N GLU A 242 -4.61 23.82 -3.64
CA GLU A 242 -4.28 23.60 -5.05
C GLU A 242 -3.57 24.80 -5.68
N SER A 243 -4.06 26.02 -5.42
CA SER A 243 -3.44 27.26 -5.91
C SER A 243 -2.00 27.44 -5.42
N THR A 244 -1.69 27.02 -4.18
CA THR A 244 -0.32 27.08 -3.65
C THR A 244 0.60 26.08 -4.34
N VAL A 245 0.09 24.91 -4.74
CA VAL A 245 0.86 23.93 -5.53
C VAL A 245 1.16 24.50 -6.91
N GLU A 246 0.15 25.05 -7.58
CA GLU A 246 0.28 25.71 -8.88
C GLU A 246 1.26 26.88 -8.83
N LEU A 247 1.22 27.70 -7.77
CA LEU A 247 2.18 28.79 -7.53
C LEU A 247 3.62 28.27 -7.42
N VAL A 248 3.87 27.19 -6.68
CA VAL A 248 5.22 26.63 -6.57
C VAL A 248 5.71 26.11 -7.92
N ASP A 249 4.84 25.42 -8.67
CA ASP A 249 5.17 24.94 -10.02
C ASP A 249 5.47 26.11 -10.98
N GLU A 250 4.69 27.20 -10.91
CA GLU A 250 4.91 28.43 -11.67
C GLU A 250 6.25 29.09 -11.32
N LEU A 251 6.51 29.29 -10.02
CA LEU A 251 7.75 29.91 -9.54
C LEU A 251 8.98 29.11 -9.98
N VAL A 252 8.94 27.78 -9.82
CA VAL A 252 10.03 26.89 -10.22
C VAL A 252 10.22 26.91 -11.74
N ALA A 253 9.15 26.86 -12.52
CA ALA A 253 9.22 26.90 -13.98
C ALA A 253 9.74 28.26 -14.50
N GLY A 254 9.29 29.36 -13.91
CA GLY A 254 9.68 30.73 -14.28
C GLY A 254 11.01 31.19 -13.69
N GLY A 255 11.58 30.45 -12.73
CA GLY A 255 12.82 30.84 -12.04
C GLY A 255 14.03 31.02 -12.97
N ALA A 256 14.09 30.27 -14.08
CA ALA A 256 15.17 30.43 -15.07
C ALA A 256 15.08 31.78 -15.81
N ASP A 257 13.87 32.22 -16.16
CA ASP A 257 13.64 33.48 -16.87
C ASP A 257 13.87 34.67 -15.93
N LEU A 258 13.37 34.60 -14.69
CA LEU A 258 13.61 35.61 -13.67
C LEU A 258 15.11 35.71 -13.33
N GLY A 259 15.78 34.56 -13.21
CA GLY A 259 17.22 34.51 -13.02
C GLY A 259 18.01 35.15 -14.15
N ALA A 260 17.60 34.92 -15.40
CA ALA A 260 18.24 35.53 -16.57
C ALA A 260 18.02 37.06 -16.64
N GLN A 261 16.86 37.57 -16.21
CA GLN A 261 16.55 39.00 -16.19
C GLN A 261 17.42 39.77 -15.20
N HIS A 262 17.66 39.19 -14.03
CA HIS A 262 18.40 39.82 -12.93
C HIS A 262 19.85 39.36 -12.78
N ALA A 263 20.34 38.53 -13.70
CA ALA A 263 21.65 37.89 -13.63
C ALA A 263 21.91 37.12 -12.30
N VAL A 264 20.88 36.45 -11.80
CA VAL A 264 20.91 35.64 -10.57
C VAL A 264 20.51 34.19 -10.84
N THR A 265 20.92 33.28 -9.98
CA THR A 265 20.32 31.94 -9.90
C THR A 265 19.31 31.94 -8.76
N ILE A 266 18.02 31.76 -9.06
CA ILE A 266 16.99 31.68 -8.04
C ILE A 266 16.64 30.23 -7.72
N GLY A 267 16.56 29.92 -6.42
CA GLY A 267 16.08 28.65 -5.91
C GLY A 267 14.93 28.86 -4.94
N TYR A 268 14.03 27.88 -4.85
CA TYR A 268 12.89 27.91 -3.94
C TYR A 268 13.00 26.79 -2.92
N THR A 269 12.65 27.09 -1.68
CA THR A 269 12.74 26.16 -0.56
C THR A 269 11.69 26.51 0.51
N GLY A 270 11.80 25.89 1.68
CA GLY A 270 10.81 25.95 2.74
C GLY A 270 9.97 24.67 2.82
N GLN A 271 9.18 24.56 3.89
CA GLN A 271 8.41 23.35 4.17
C GLN A 271 7.39 23.04 3.06
N THR A 272 6.74 24.07 2.51
CA THR A 272 5.73 23.93 1.45
C THR A 272 6.34 23.36 0.17
N VAL A 273 7.44 23.95 -0.30
CA VAL A 273 8.16 23.49 -1.50
C VAL A 273 8.65 22.06 -1.31
N ALA A 274 9.29 21.76 -0.17
CA ALA A 274 9.74 20.41 0.14
C ALA A 274 8.58 19.40 0.15
N ASN A 275 7.41 19.79 0.69
CA ASN A 275 6.25 18.92 0.72
C ASN A 275 5.69 18.62 -0.69
N ILE A 276 5.65 19.64 -1.56
CA ILE A 276 5.18 19.53 -2.94
C ILE A 276 6.14 18.68 -3.76
N GLU A 277 7.45 18.94 -3.68
CA GLU A 277 8.46 18.16 -4.39
C GLU A 277 8.45 16.68 -3.98
N ILE A 278 8.36 16.38 -2.69
CA ILE A 278 8.25 15.00 -2.20
C ILE A 278 6.96 14.35 -2.75
N SER A 279 5.84 15.09 -2.76
CA SER A 279 4.57 14.60 -3.27
C SER A 279 4.65 14.32 -4.78
N ALA A 280 5.31 15.18 -5.55
CA ALA A 280 5.55 14.99 -6.98
C ALA A 280 6.47 13.78 -7.25
N GLN A 281 7.54 13.62 -6.47
CA GLN A 281 8.43 12.45 -6.54
C GLN A 281 7.68 11.15 -6.22
N LEU A 282 6.82 11.15 -5.19
CA LEU A 282 5.95 10.02 -4.86
C LEU A 282 5.02 9.69 -6.02
N ALA A 283 4.36 10.69 -6.60
CA ALA A 283 3.46 10.54 -7.74
C ALA A 283 4.18 9.93 -8.96
N ALA A 284 5.38 10.43 -9.27
CA ALA A 284 6.20 9.92 -10.36
C ALA A 284 6.71 8.49 -10.11
N ALA A 285 6.94 8.11 -8.86
CA ALA A 285 7.37 6.76 -8.48
C ALA A 285 6.23 5.74 -8.47
N LEU A 286 4.98 6.17 -8.22
CA LEU A 286 3.81 5.27 -8.11
C LEU A 286 3.63 4.30 -9.30
N PRO A 287 3.69 4.74 -10.57
CA PRO A 287 3.56 3.84 -11.72
C PRO A 287 4.65 2.77 -11.77
N VAL A 288 5.90 3.15 -11.51
CA VAL A 288 7.04 2.22 -11.48
C VAL A 288 6.88 1.23 -10.34
N TYR A 289 6.50 1.72 -9.15
CA TYR A 289 6.23 0.87 -7.98
C TYR A 289 5.13 -0.15 -8.27
N LEU A 290 3.98 0.29 -8.78
CA LEU A 290 2.87 -0.60 -9.12
C LEU A 290 3.25 -1.61 -10.20
N LEU A 291 3.98 -1.19 -11.24
CA LEU A 291 4.45 -2.08 -12.30
C LEU A 291 5.36 -3.18 -11.73
N VAL A 292 6.32 -2.81 -10.89
CA VAL A 292 7.25 -3.77 -10.29
C VAL A 292 6.53 -4.72 -9.34
N VAL A 293 5.72 -4.19 -8.42
CA VAL A 293 5.03 -5.01 -7.42
C VAL A 293 4.01 -5.93 -8.07
N VAL A 294 3.13 -5.40 -8.92
CA VAL A 294 2.12 -6.20 -9.61
C VAL A 294 2.80 -7.19 -10.56
N GLY A 295 3.80 -6.75 -11.34
CA GLY A 295 4.53 -7.61 -12.27
C GLY A 295 5.25 -8.77 -11.57
N LEU A 296 6.03 -8.49 -10.52
CA LEU A 296 6.72 -9.54 -9.76
C LEU A 296 5.72 -10.45 -9.02
N SER A 297 4.62 -9.91 -8.49
CA SER A 297 3.57 -10.73 -7.87
C SER A 297 2.90 -11.65 -8.88
N LEU A 298 2.62 -11.17 -10.10
CA LEU A 298 2.05 -11.99 -11.17
C LEU A 298 3.00 -13.11 -11.56
N ILE A 299 4.29 -12.83 -11.71
CA ILE A 299 5.31 -13.84 -12.02
C ILE A 299 5.37 -14.91 -10.93
N LEU A 300 5.41 -14.49 -9.66
CA LEU A 300 5.46 -15.41 -8.53
C LEU A 300 4.19 -16.27 -8.44
N LEU A 301 3.00 -15.65 -8.53
CA LEU A 301 1.72 -16.36 -8.49
C LEU A 301 1.53 -17.27 -9.70
N LEU A 302 2.05 -16.87 -10.88
CA LEU A 302 2.04 -17.71 -12.08
C LEU A 302 2.93 -18.93 -11.91
N LEU A 303 4.09 -18.80 -11.28
CA LEU A 303 4.97 -19.93 -10.95
C LEU A 303 4.31 -20.88 -9.93
N VAL A 304 3.61 -20.32 -8.95
CA VAL A 304 2.92 -21.08 -7.88
C VAL A 304 1.69 -21.81 -8.40
N PHE A 305 0.78 -21.12 -9.08
CA PHE A 305 -0.49 -21.68 -9.54
C PHE A 305 -0.38 -22.34 -10.92
N ARG A 306 0.74 -22.16 -11.62
CA ARG A 306 0.95 -22.60 -13.02
C ARG A 306 -0.26 -22.25 -13.91
N SER A 307 -0.80 -21.04 -13.72
CA SER A 307 -1.96 -20.50 -14.44
C SER A 307 -1.73 -19.02 -14.76
N VAL A 308 -2.28 -18.56 -15.89
CA VAL A 308 -2.26 -17.13 -16.26
C VAL A 308 -3.48 -16.39 -15.71
N TRP A 309 -4.67 -17.00 -15.76
CA TRP A 309 -5.92 -16.33 -15.39
C TRP A 309 -6.06 -16.11 -13.88
N VAL A 310 -5.61 -17.06 -13.07
CA VAL A 310 -5.73 -16.97 -11.60
C VAL A 310 -4.92 -15.78 -11.04
N PRO A 311 -3.63 -15.60 -11.39
CA PRO A 311 -2.88 -14.42 -10.99
C PRO A 311 -3.48 -13.11 -11.49
N LEU A 312 -3.90 -13.05 -12.76
CA LEU A 312 -4.51 -11.84 -13.32
C LEU A 312 -5.78 -11.43 -12.58
N LEU A 313 -6.65 -12.39 -12.27
CA LEU A 313 -7.86 -12.14 -11.48
C LEU A 313 -7.51 -11.65 -10.07
N ALA A 314 -6.53 -12.27 -9.42
CA ALA A 314 -6.09 -11.88 -8.08
C ALA A 314 -5.52 -10.45 -8.06
N SER A 315 -4.63 -10.12 -9.00
CA SER A 315 -4.04 -8.78 -9.12
C SER A 315 -5.08 -7.72 -9.52
N ALA A 316 -6.01 -8.04 -10.42
CA ALA A 316 -7.10 -7.13 -10.78
C ALA A 316 -8.03 -6.85 -9.60
N GLY A 317 -8.39 -7.88 -8.82
CA GLY A 317 -9.16 -7.73 -7.59
C GLY A 317 -8.44 -6.87 -6.54
N PHE A 318 -7.14 -7.09 -6.37
CA PHE A 318 -6.30 -6.27 -5.49
C PHE A 318 -6.25 -4.80 -5.93
N LEU A 319 -6.02 -4.55 -7.22
CA LEU A 319 -6.01 -3.17 -7.76
C LEU A 319 -7.37 -2.49 -7.57
N LEU A 320 -8.46 -3.20 -7.82
CA LEU A 320 -9.82 -2.69 -7.58
C LEU A 320 -10.01 -2.28 -6.12
N THR A 321 -9.54 -3.11 -5.18
CA THR A 321 -9.56 -2.79 -3.74
C THR A 321 -8.77 -1.53 -3.43
N VAL A 322 -7.54 -1.40 -3.97
CA VAL A 322 -6.69 -0.23 -3.73
C VAL A 322 -7.36 1.05 -4.22
N VAL A 323 -7.90 1.02 -5.44
CA VAL A 323 -8.63 2.16 -6.02
C VAL A 323 -9.86 2.49 -5.19
N ALA A 324 -10.65 1.51 -4.76
CA ALA A 324 -11.83 1.74 -3.91
C ALA A 324 -11.45 2.29 -2.52
N ALA A 325 -10.33 1.84 -1.95
CA ALA A 325 -9.82 2.37 -0.68
C ALA A 325 -9.40 3.84 -0.81
N PHE A 326 -8.69 4.21 -1.89
CA PHE A 326 -8.37 5.61 -2.17
C PHE A 326 -9.61 6.45 -2.39
N GLY A 327 -10.60 5.97 -3.13
CA GLY A 327 -11.84 6.70 -3.35
C GLY A 327 -12.62 6.94 -2.06
N GLY A 328 -12.60 5.98 -1.13
CA GLY A 328 -13.11 6.19 0.23
C GLY A 328 -12.33 7.25 1.02
N ILE A 329 -10.99 7.27 0.92
CA ILE A 329 -10.19 8.33 1.55
C ILE A 329 -10.55 9.70 0.97
N VAL A 330 -10.61 9.83 -0.35
CA VAL A 330 -10.95 11.10 -1.01
C VAL A 330 -12.36 11.55 -0.64
N ALA A 331 -13.35 10.66 -0.70
CA ALA A 331 -14.71 10.96 -0.28
C ALA A 331 -14.76 11.53 1.15
N THR A 332 -13.99 10.93 2.05
CA THR A 332 -14.09 11.26 3.48
C THR A 332 -13.29 12.51 3.83
N TYR A 333 -12.03 12.60 3.40
CA TYR A 333 -11.10 13.64 3.84
C TYR A 333 -10.96 14.82 2.87
N GLN A 334 -11.31 14.66 1.60
CA GLN A 334 -11.22 15.74 0.61
C GLN A 334 -12.60 16.29 0.24
N LEU A 335 -13.62 15.44 0.10
CA LEU A 335 -15.00 15.86 -0.16
C LEU A 335 -15.83 16.11 1.12
N GLY A 336 -15.27 15.81 2.29
CA GLY A 336 -15.92 16.02 3.59
C GLY A 336 -17.13 15.11 3.86
N ILE A 337 -17.31 14.04 3.07
CA ILE A 337 -18.42 13.11 3.26
C ILE A 337 -18.13 12.29 4.52
N PHE A 338 -18.96 12.44 5.57
CA PHE A 338 -18.73 11.89 6.92
C PHE A 338 -17.62 12.56 7.74
N ALA A 339 -17.29 13.84 7.49
CA ALA A 339 -16.30 14.60 8.26
C ALA A 339 -16.55 14.62 9.79
N GLU A 340 -17.82 14.53 10.23
CA GLU A 340 -18.21 14.46 11.65
C GLU A 340 -17.76 13.16 12.35
N LEU A 341 -17.40 12.12 11.60
CA LEU A 341 -17.03 10.79 12.12
C LEU A 341 -15.51 10.51 12.05
N THR A 342 -14.73 11.40 11.43
CA THR A 342 -13.30 11.15 11.16
C THR A 342 -12.39 11.52 12.32
N MET A 343 -12.46 10.74 13.39
CA MET A 343 -11.40 10.71 14.43
C MET A 343 -10.25 9.75 14.07
N ILE A 344 -10.40 8.99 12.97
CA ILE A 344 -9.45 7.98 12.50
C ILE A 344 -8.46 8.65 11.54
N ARG A 345 -7.17 8.27 11.59
CA ARG A 345 -6.18 8.78 10.63
C ARG A 345 -6.42 8.19 9.23
N PRO A 346 -6.21 8.95 8.13
CA PRO A 346 -6.48 8.50 6.76
C PRO A 346 -5.87 7.14 6.41
N ILE A 347 -4.63 6.89 6.85
CA ILE A 347 -3.92 5.62 6.62
C ILE A 347 -4.67 4.43 7.24
N GLY A 348 -5.13 4.55 8.49
CA GLY A 348 -5.84 3.49 9.18
C GLY A 348 -7.21 3.22 8.57
N PHE A 349 -7.92 4.28 8.16
CA PHE A 349 -9.19 4.18 7.46
C PHE A 349 -9.03 3.49 6.10
N GLY A 350 -8.07 3.93 5.29
CA GLY A 350 -7.77 3.35 3.98
C GLY A 350 -7.43 1.87 4.04
N LEU A 351 -6.56 1.47 4.97
CA LEU A 351 -6.20 0.06 5.19
C LEU A 351 -7.43 -0.77 5.60
N SER A 352 -8.26 -0.26 6.51
CA SER A 352 -9.45 -0.97 6.99
C SER A 352 -10.50 -1.13 5.88
N LEU A 353 -10.76 -0.07 5.12
CA LEU A 353 -11.68 -0.10 3.99
C LEU A 353 -11.17 -1.02 2.88
N GLY A 354 -9.87 -0.97 2.57
CA GLY A 354 -9.26 -1.88 1.60
C GLY A 354 -9.42 -3.33 2.02
N VAL A 355 -9.08 -3.69 3.26
CA VAL A 355 -9.26 -5.06 3.76
C VAL A 355 -10.73 -5.50 3.72
N LEU A 356 -11.67 -4.61 4.05
CA LEU A 356 -13.10 -4.88 3.97
C LEU A 356 -13.57 -5.15 2.53
N VAL A 357 -13.21 -4.28 1.60
CA VAL A 357 -13.54 -4.43 0.17
C VAL A 357 -12.95 -5.72 -0.38
N ASP A 358 -11.68 -6.00 -0.09
CA ASP A 358 -11.02 -7.22 -0.53
C ASP A 358 -11.67 -8.49 0.05
N ALA A 359 -11.97 -8.51 1.34
CA ALA A 359 -12.57 -9.69 1.99
C ALA A 359 -13.98 -9.98 1.46
N PHE A 360 -14.85 -8.96 1.35
CA PHE A 360 -16.26 -9.16 1.06
C PHE A 360 -16.61 -9.04 -0.42
N LEU A 361 -16.07 -8.03 -1.12
CA LEU A 361 -16.36 -7.83 -2.54
C LEU A 361 -15.48 -8.72 -3.40
N VAL A 362 -14.18 -8.76 -3.15
CA VAL A 362 -13.25 -9.54 -3.98
C VAL A 362 -13.32 -11.03 -3.63
N ARG A 363 -12.83 -11.43 -2.45
CA ARG A 363 -12.65 -12.85 -2.09
C ARG A 363 -13.97 -13.62 -1.93
N MET A 364 -14.98 -13.03 -1.29
CA MET A 364 -16.25 -13.72 -1.06
C MET A 364 -17.19 -13.72 -2.26
N THR A 365 -17.05 -12.76 -3.18
CA THR A 365 -18.07 -12.52 -4.22
C THR A 365 -17.49 -12.54 -5.62
N LEU A 366 -16.50 -11.69 -5.93
CA LEU A 366 -15.91 -11.58 -7.27
C LEU A 366 -15.15 -12.86 -7.67
N THR A 367 -14.25 -13.34 -6.81
CA THR A 367 -13.37 -14.47 -7.12
C THR A 367 -14.17 -15.75 -7.39
N PRO A 368 -15.13 -16.17 -6.55
CA PRO A 368 -15.95 -17.35 -6.85
C PRO A 368 -16.79 -17.16 -8.12
N ALA A 369 -17.37 -15.96 -8.33
CA ALA A 369 -18.18 -15.70 -9.51
C ALA A 369 -17.36 -15.83 -10.81
N VAL A 370 -16.18 -15.21 -10.87
CA VAL A 370 -15.32 -15.26 -12.06
C VAL A 370 -14.79 -16.68 -12.28
N LEU A 371 -14.37 -17.39 -11.22
CA LEU A 371 -13.91 -18.77 -11.34
C LEU A 371 -15.02 -19.71 -11.84
N THR A 372 -16.27 -19.51 -11.40
CA THR A 372 -17.40 -20.30 -11.92
C THR A 372 -17.69 -20.04 -13.40
N LEU A 373 -17.43 -18.82 -13.90
CA LEU A 373 -17.59 -18.50 -15.33
C LEU A 373 -16.42 -19.01 -16.18
N LEU A 374 -15.20 -18.94 -15.66
CA LEU A 374 -14.01 -19.41 -16.37
C LEU A 374 -13.94 -20.95 -16.39
N GLY A 375 -14.44 -21.63 -15.36
CA GLY A 375 -14.42 -23.09 -15.26
C GLY A 375 -12.99 -23.64 -15.40
N GLU A 376 -12.82 -24.65 -16.25
CA GLU A 376 -11.51 -25.26 -16.52
C GLU A 376 -10.51 -24.28 -17.16
N ARG A 377 -10.99 -23.24 -17.86
CA ARG A 377 -10.11 -22.23 -18.49
C ARG A 377 -9.35 -21.40 -17.46
N ALA A 378 -9.83 -21.34 -16.22
CA ALA A 378 -9.11 -20.67 -15.13
C ALA A 378 -7.72 -21.27 -14.91
N TRP A 379 -7.51 -22.55 -15.24
CA TRP A 379 -6.24 -23.26 -15.08
C TRP A 379 -5.42 -23.33 -16.38
N TRP A 380 -5.77 -22.52 -17.37
CA TRP A 380 -5.07 -22.53 -18.65
C TRP A 380 -3.65 -21.94 -18.53
N LEU A 381 -2.70 -22.63 -19.15
CA LEU A 381 -1.29 -22.23 -19.26
C LEU A 381 -0.79 -22.46 -20.70
N PRO A 382 -0.07 -21.50 -21.31
CA PRO A 382 0.57 -21.70 -22.60
C PRO A 382 1.62 -22.82 -22.54
N ARG A 383 1.64 -23.71 -23.54
CA ARG A 383 2.57 -24.85 -23.59
C ARG A 383 4.06 -24.47 -23.59
N TRP A 384 4.40 -23.32 -24.15
CA TRP A 384 5.79 -22.83 -24.13
C TRP A 384 6.20 -22.41 -22.72
N LEU A 385 5.27 -21.84 -21.95
CA LEU A 385 5.50 -21.38 -20.59
C LEU A 385 5.55 -22.56 -19.61
N ASP A 386 4.69 -23.56 -19.80
CA ASP A 386 4.69 -24.80 -19.02
C ASP A 386 6.04 -25.55 -19.08
N ARG A 387 6.74 -25.47 -20.22
CA ARG A 387 8.08 -26.08 -20.40
C ARG A 387 9.20 -25.34 -19.68
N VAL A 388 9.06 -24.02 -19.50
CA VAL A 388 10.10 -23.16 -18.89
C VAL A 388 9.92 -23.07 -17.38
N LEU A 389 8.67 -23.13 -16.90
CA LEU A 389 8.38 -22.98 -15.48
C LEU A 389 8.81 -24.21 -14.67
N PRO A 390 9.57 -24.02 -13.56
CA PRO A 390 9.92 -25.10 -12.67
C PRO A 390 8.67 -25.72 -12.03
N ASN A 391 8.74 -27.01 -11.71
CA ASN A 391 7.66 -27.71 -11.02
C ASN A 391 7.82 -27.54 -9.51
N VAL A 392 6.99 -26.70 -8.91
CA VAL A 392 7.01 -26.39 -7.49
C VAL A 392 5.81 -27.06 -6.83
N ASP A 393 6.05 -28.00 -5.91
CA ASP A 393 4.99 -28.71 -5.20
C ASP A 393 4.38 -27.83 -4.09
N VAL A 394 3.37 -27.04 -4.46
CA VAL A 394 2.65 -26.15 -3.54
C VAL A 394 1.62 -26.91 -2.71
N GLU A 395 1.04 -27.96 -3.28
CA GLU A 395 -0.08 -28.70 -2.68
C GLU A 395 0.36 -29.84 -1.75
N GLY A 396 1.67 -30.08 -1.65
CA GLY A 396 2.23 -31.21 -0.90
C GLY A 396 1.75 -32.56 -1.45
N ALA A 397 1.40 -32.60 -2.73
CA ALA A 397 0.80 -33.76 -3.37
C ALA A 397 1.77 -34.96 -3.38
N GLY A 398 3.08 -34.71 -3.40
CA GLY A 398 4.10 -35.74 -3.21
C GLY A 398 4.07 -36.34 -1.80
N LEU A 399 3.96 -35.49 -0.78
CA LEU A 399 3.96 -35.88 0.64
C LEU A 399 2.66 -36.63 1.02
N GLU A 400 1.52 -36.21 0.47
CA GLU A 400 0.26 -36.92 0.69
C GLU A 400 0.30 -38.34 0.11
N ARG A 401 0.95 -38.55 -1.05
CA ARG A 401 1.11 -39.89 -1.63
C ARG A 401 2.00 -40.79 -0.76
N THR A 402 3.11 -40.27 -0.21
CA THR A 402 3.98 -41.05 0.67
C THR A 402 3.29 -41.40 1.98
N LEU A 403 2.60 -40.45 2.62
CA LEU A 403 1.87 -40.72 3.86
C LEU A 403 0.71 -41.70 3.65
N ARG A 404 0.00 -41.63 2.52
CA ARG A 404 -1.04 -42.61 2.16
C ARG A 404 -0.45 -43.99 1.84
N ALA A 405 0.73 -44.05 1.22
CA ALA A 405 1.43 -45.31 0.95
C ALA A 405 1.89 -45.98 2.25
N ASP A 406 2.37 -45.21 3.23
CA ASP A 406 2.76 -45.70 4.56
C ASP A 406 1.53 -46.11 5.41
N ALA A 407 0.38 -45.48 5.20
CA ALA A 407 -0.88 -45.80 5.89
C ALA A 407 -1.67 -46.97 5.27
N ALA A 408 -1.30 -47.45 4.08
CA ALA A 408 -1.96 -48.60 3.47
C ALA A 408 -1.59 -49.89 4.22
N PRO A 409 -2.55 -50.66 4.75
CA PRO A 409 -2.23 -51.89 5.44
C PRO A 409 -1.59 -52.86 4.44
N VAL A 410 -0.44 -53.44 4.81
CA VAL A 410 0.20 -54.56 4.13
C VAL A 410 -0.78 -55.74 4.13
N ALA A 411 -1.66 -55.79 3.14
CA ALA A 411 -2.61 -56.88 2.96
C ALA A 411 -1.86 -58.09 2.37
N GLN A 412 -1.50 -59.01 3.28
CA GLN A 412 -1.34 -60.45 3.08
C GLN A 412 -0.47 -60.91 1.90
N VAL A 413 0.82 -61.12 2.19
CA VAL A 413 1.57 -62.24 1.61
C VAL A 413 1.75 -63.29 2.72
N VAL A 414 0.73 -64.12 2.90
CA VAL A 414 0.88 -65.44 3.51
C VAL A 414 0.32 -66.40 2.48
N ARG A 415 1.21 -67.12 1.80
CA ARG A 415 0.89 -68.30 1.00
C ARG A 415 1.18 -69.54 1.82
#